data_AF-A0A3D0UUE0-F1
#
_entry.id   AF-A0A3D0UUE0-F1
#
_cell.length_a   1.000
_cell.length_b   1.000
_cell.length_c   1.000
_cell.angle_alpha   90.00
_cell.angle_beta   90.00
_cell.angle_gamma   90.00
#
_symmetry.space_group_name_H-M   'P 1'
#
loop_
_entity.id
_entity.type
_entity.pdbx_description
1 polymer ?
#
loop_
_entity_poly.entity_id
_entity_poly.type
_entity_poly.pdbx_seq_one_letter_code
_entity_poly.pdbx_strand_id
1 'polypeptide(L)' 'MSVIASRALPDTRDGFKPVLRRILFGMYQMNNFSNQKHKKSARIVGDVM' A
#
# COMPACT_ATOMS: atom_id res chain seq x y z
N MET A 1 -16.73 -14.09 -8.01
CA MET A 1 -16.89 -13.30 -6.76
C MET A 1 -15.60 -12.63 -6.23
N SER A 2 -14.40 -12.94 -6.75
CA SER A 2 -13.11 -12.41 -6.22
C SER A 2 -12.84 -10.92 -6.54
N VAL A 3 -13.28 -10.41 -7.70
CA VAL A 3 -12.96 -9.04 -8.13
C VAL A 3 -13.68 -7.97 -7.29
N ILE A 4 -14.93 -8.23 -6.90
CA ILE A 4 -15.77 -7.25 -6.20
C ILE A 4 -15.22 -6.99 -4.79
N ALA A 5 -14.97 -8.07 -4.03
CA ALA A 5 -14.52 -7.98 -2.64
C ALA A 5 -13.01 -7.70 -2.50
N SER A 6 -12.17 -8.25 -3.40
CA SER A 6 -10.70 -8.25 -3.20
C SER A 6 -9.94 -7.28 -4.10
N ARG A 7 -10.63 -6.46 -4.90
CA ARG A 7 -9.97 -5.53 -5.82
C ARG A 7 -10.75 -4.24 -6.03
N ALA A 8 -12.04 -4.33 -6.32
CA ALA A 8 -12.81 -3.20 -6.84
C ALA A 8 -13.34 -2.28 -5.72
N LEU A 9 -13.97 -2.84 -4.69
CA LEU A 9 -14.60 -2.06 -3.62
C LEU A 9 -13.62 -1.79 -2.47
N PRO A 10 -13.61 -0.56 -1.92
CA PRO A 10 -12.89 -0.26 -0.69
C PRO A 10 -13.62 -0.86 0.53
N ASP A 11 -12.86 -1.14 1.59
CA ASP A 11 -13.41 -1.55 2.88
C ASP A 11 -13.93 -0.31 3.62
N THR A 12 -15.05 -0.44 4.34
CA THR A 12 -15.70 0.69 5.03
C THR A 12 -14.93 1.18 6.26
N ARG A 13 -14.05 0.33 6.82
CA ARG A 13 -13.29 0.66 8.04
C ARG A 13 -12.17 1.65 7.79
N ASP A 14 -11.50 1.51 6.66
CA ASP A 14 -10.31 2.29 6.30
C ASP A 14 -10.44 3.03 4.96
N GLY A 15 -11.48 2.74 4.17
CA GLY A 15 -11.71 3.36 2.87
C GLY A 15 -10.74 2.89 1.78
N PHE A 16 -9.91 1.87 2.05
CA PHE A 16 -8.83 1.48 1.15
C PHE A 16 -9.15 0.21 0.35
N LYS A 17 -8.73 0.22 -0.91
CA LYS A 17 -8.62 -1.01 -1.71
C LYS A 17 -7.43 -1.84 -1.19
N PRO A 18 -7.44 -3.18 -1.36
CA PRO A 18 -6.37 -4.04 -0.85
C PRO A 18 -4.96 -3.68 -1.31
N VAL A 19 -4.80 -3.11 -2.51
CA VAL A 19 -3.51 -2.60 -3.03
C VAL A 19 -2.97 -1.44 -2.21
N LEU A 20 -3.81 -0.46 -1.86
CA LEU A 20 -3.38 0.71 -1.11
C LEU A 20 -2.90 0.34 0.29
N ARG A 21 -3.60 -0.62 0.94
CA ARG A 21 -3.21 -1.14 2.25
C ARG A 21 -1.82 -1.78 2.22
N ARG A 22 -1.50 -2.56 1.19
CA ARG A 22 -0.17 -3.19 1.02
C ARG A 22 0.93 -2.16 0.79
N ILE A 23 0.68 -1.14 -0.04
CA ILE A 23 1.66 -0.08 -0.32
C ILE A 23 1.97 0.70 0.96
N LEU A 24 0.95 1.14 1.70
CA LEU A 24 1.13 1.89 2.95
C LEU A 24 1.85 1.05 4.00
N PHE A 25 1.52 -0.24 4.10
CA PHE A 25 2.19 -1.15 5.01
C PHE A 25 3.67 -1.39 4.64
N GLY A 26 3.98 -1.57 3.34
CA GLY A 26 5.37 -1.69 2.89
C GLY A 26 6.18 -0.41 3.17
N MET A 27 5.59 0.76 2.93
CA MET A 27 6.22 2.04 3.28
C MET A 27 6.49 2.17 4.78
N TYR A 28 5.59 1.67 5.63
CA TYR A 28 5.77 1.61 7.08
C TYR A 28 6.92 0.68 7.48
N GLN A 29 7.00 -0.53 6.93
CA GLN A 29 8.10 -1.48 7.19
C GLN A 29 9.47 -0.92 6.78
N MET A 30 9.51 -0.17 5.68
CA MET A 30 10.73 0.50 5.20
C MET A 30 11.08 1.79 5.96
N ASN A 31 10.34 2.14 7.01
CA ASN A 31 10.48 3.40 7.77
C ASN A 31 10.50 4.64 6.85
N ASN A 32 9.68 4.65 5.79
CA ASN A 32 9.61 5.75 4.84
C ASN A 32 8.58 6.80 5.28
N PHE A 33 8.91 7.51 6.36
CA PHE A 33 8.07 8.56 6.91
C PHE A 33 8.36 9.92 6.27
N SER A 34 7.43 10.87 6.44
CA SER A 34 7.53 12.22 5.85
C SER A 34 8.74 13.03 6.31
N ASN A 35 9.36 12.66 7.42
CA ASN A 35 10.56 13.28 7.95
C ASN A 35 11.87 12.69 7.39
N GLN A 36 11.82 11.62 6.59
CA GLN A 36 12.98 10.95 6.03
C GLN A 36 13.29 11.37 4.59
N LYS A 37 14.54 11.14 4.15
CA LYS A 37 14.95 11.36 2.75
C LYS A 37 14.16 10.46 1.81
N HIS A 38 13.78 11.01 0.66
CA HIS A 38 13.02 10.29 -0.36
C HIS A 38 13.77 9.05 -0.87
N LYS A 39 13.03 7.94 -0.98
CA LYS A 39 13.48 6.68 -1.58
C LYS A 39 12.85 6.52 -2.97
N LYS A 40 13.54 5.87 -3.90
CA LYS A 40 13.03 5.64 -5.25
C LYS A 40 11.81 4.73 -5.22
N SER A 41 10.78 5.06 -6.02
CA SER A 41 9.52 4.31 -6.08
C SER A 41 9.73 2.86 -6.49
N ALA A 42 10.69 2.57 -7.38
CA ALA A 42 11.03 1.20 -7.79
C ALA A 42 11.38 0.29 -6.62
N ARG A 43 12.01 0.84 -5.57
CA ARG A 43 12.36 0.08 -4.36
C ARG A 43 11.12 -0.27 -3.54
N ILE A 44 10.15 0.64 -3.43
CA ILE A 44 8.90 0.42 -2.70
C ILE A 44 8.01 -0.57 -3.47
N VAL A 45 7.94 -0.44 -4.79
CA VAL A 45 7.18 -1.37 -5.64
C VAL A 45 7.74 -2.79 -5.55
N GLY A 46 9.07 -2.95 -5.55
CA GLY A 46 9.71 -4.27 -5.43
C GLY A 46 9.52 -4.97 -4.08
N ASP A 47 9.24 -4.23 -3.01
CA ASP A 47 9.00 -4.78 -1.66
C ASP A 47 7.52 -5.13 -1.41
N VAL A 48 6.61 -4.51 -2.19
CA VAL A 48 5.16 -4.69 -2.09
C VAL A 48 4.62 -5.77 -3.03
N MET A 49 5.35 -6.06 -4.11
CA MET A 49 5.01 -7.06 -5.13
C MET A 49 5.43 -8.46 -4.69
#